data_AF-A0A450ZYL6-F1
#
_entry.id   AF-A0A450ZYL6-F1
#
_cell.length_a   1.000
_cell.length_b   1.000
_cell.length_c   1.000
_cell.angle_alpha   90.00
_cell.angle_beta   90.00
_cell.angle_gamma   90.00
#
_symmetry.space_group_name_H-M   'P 1'
#
loop_
_entity.id
_entity.type
_entity.pdbx_description
1 polymer ?
#
loop_
_entity_poly.entity_id
_entity_poly.type
_entity_poly.pdbx_seq_one_letter_code
_entity_poly.pdbx_strand_id
1 'polypeptide(L)'
;MTYSLAHTRHDYAGDGATVSFPFTFRIYDRNQARVVLVAADKSEALQTIDTHYTVSDGPWSTGGNITMNTAPASGTILVIKQDVSPIQGLDLINKGTFPSEGIETSLDRMVILAKQNRAETGRAILAPEHESAALILPHKDARKGKGLKFDGDGKPMATTTDPDSSVATALTHATAAEAARNAASTSETNAAASAANAATSASNAGASAANAATSETNAATSATAAAASAATAAENVTFEVLDGKGDVGTGADQVARGDHLHDAIYVAKTARVVSYIPAGQPIPDEDVGPILVEDFRTVMFWTVFDNNGASFQGYASPFLGSFSEISASTSPPGWVLIGATNLSQSTFSALWNYARHHLLLESLNTWSVGKVRFADNGDGTFRTPNLQGYFRRTWPGGGVDPGRSAGSVQGDAIREIYGSMGVGDGNSNPSAFYHADGVFSTVQEYLWYGNRSSGSHITNSRYLNFHASRVHPVASEVRPHNTAIPYHLCCI
;
A
#
# COMPACT_ATOMS: atom_id res chain seq x y z
N MET A 1 -63.73 -41.92 -19.71
CA MET A 1 -64.06 -40.91 -18.66
C MET A 1 -63.24 -39.68 -18.96
N THR A 2 -63.88 -38.51 -19.14
CA THR A 2 -63.26 -37.25 -19.55
C THR A 2 -62.30 -36.70 -18.49
N TYR A 3 -61.16 -36.15 -18.91
CA TYR A 3 -60.17 -35.56 -18.01
C TYR A 3 -60.63 -34.22 -17.40
N SER A 4 -61.04 -34.25 -16.13
CA SER A 4 -61.53 -33.09 -15.36
C SER A 4 -60.60 -32.62 -14.24
N LEU A 5 -59.42 -33.23 -14.09
CA LEU A 5 -58.49 -32.96 -12.99
C LEU A 5 -57.79 -31.60 -13.15
N ALA A 6 -57.77 -30.78 -12.09
CA ALA A 6 -57.25 -29.40 -12.14
C ALA A 6 -55.72 -29.31 -11.95
N HIS A 7 -55.12 -30.25 -11.22
CA HIS A 7 -53.71 -30.18 -10.83
C HIS A 7 -52.83 -30.96 -11.81
N THR A 8 -51.73 -30.37 -12.27
CA THR A 8 -50.69 -31.02 -13.11
C THR A 8 -49.34 -31.13 -12.39
N ARG A 9 -49.29 -30.69 -11.13
CA ARG A 9 -48.10 -30.61 -10.29
C ARG A 9 -48.49 -30.73 -8.81
N HIS A 10 -47.63 -31.39 -8.04
CA HIS A 10 -47.67 -31.45 -6.57
C HIS A 10 -46.28 -31.16 -6.00
N ASP A 11 -46.24 -30.44 -4.88
CA ASP A 11 -45.01 -30.07 -4.18
C ASP A 11 -45.05 -30.62 -2.76
N TYR A 12 -43.98 -31.28 -2.33
CA TYR A 12 -43.84 -31.88 -1.00
C TYR A 12 -42.58 -31.36 -0.31
N ALA A 13 -42.67 -31.03 0.98
CA ALA A 13 -41.49 -30.70 1.77
C ALA A 13 -40.73 -31.98 2.14
N GLY A 14 -39.41 -31.98 1.96
CA GLY A 14 -38.54 -33.04 2.46
C GLY A 14 -38.40 -32.96 3.97
N ASP A 15 -38.47 -34.12 4.62
CA ASP A 15 -38.33 -34.31 6.08
C ASP A 15 -37.17 -35.27 6.43
N GLY A 16 -36.49 -35.83 5.43
CA GLY A 16 -35.44 -36.84 5.58
C GLY A 16 -35.94 -38.24 5.93
N ALA A 17 -37.25 -38.49 5.95
CA ALA A 17 -37.83 -39.77 6.39
C ALA A 17 -38.92 -40.31 5.44
N THR A 18 -39.79 -39.45 4.91
CA THR A 18 -40.89 -39.83 4.02
C THR A 18 -40.35 -40.20 2.63
N VAL A 19 -40.74 -41.38 2.14
CA VAL A 19 -40.32 -41.88 0.82
C VAL A 19 -41.47 -42.02 -0.18
N SER A 20 -42.73 -42.08 0.27
CA SER A 20 -43.89 -42.25 -0.62
C SER A 20 -44.71 -40.96 -0.71
N PHE A 21 -44.95 -40.49 -1.92
CA PHE A 21 -45.60 -39.22 -2.21
C PHE A 21 -46.73 -39.44 -3.22
N PRO A 22 -48.00 -39.17 -2.87
CA PRO A 22 -49.11 -39.35 -3.79
C PRO A 22 -49.06 -38.32 -4.93
N PHE A 23 -49.69 -38.61 -6.06
CA PHE A 23 -50.04 -37.64 -7.09
C PHE A 23 -51.45 -37.92 -7.57
N THR A 24 -52.17 -36.86 -7.96
CA THR A 24 -53.60 -36.96 -8.33
C THR A 24 -53.88 -36.68 -9.81
N PHE A 25 -52.84 -36.50 -10.62
CA PHE A 25 -52.97 -36.28 -12.06
C PHE A 25 -52.85 -37.60 -12.83
N ARG A 26 -53.46 -37.66 -14.01
CA ARG A 26 -53.45 -38.86 -14.85
C ARG A 26 -52.13 -39.03 -15.60
N ILE A 27 -51.58 -40.23 -15.67
CA ILE A 27 -50.48 -40.59 -16.57
C ILE A 27 -50.86 -41.84 -17.38
N TYR A 28 -50.26 -42.02 -18.55
CA TYR A 28 -50.46 -43.20 -19.42
C TYR A 28 -49.26 -44.15 -19.42
N ASP A 29 -48.11 -43.64 -19.01
CA ASP A 29 -46.85 -44.37 -18.91
C ASP A 29 -46.09 -43.88 -17.67
N ARG A 30 -45.35 -44.77 -17.00
CA ARG A 30 -44.58 -44.42 -15.79
C ARG A 30 -43.56 -43.31 -16.03
N ASN A 31 -43.05 -43.18 -17.25
CA ASN A 31 -42.08 -42.15 -17.64
C ASN A 31 -42.71 -40.74 -17.76
N GLN A 32 -44.04 -40.63 -17.67
CA GLN A 32 -44.76 -39.35 -17.76
C GLN A 32 -44.95 -38.65 -16.41
N ALA A 33 -44.51 -39.26 -15.31
CA ALA A 33 -44.38 -38.58 -14.03
C ALA A 33 -42.93 -38.11 -13.86
N ARG A 34 -42.72 -36.79 -13.94
CA ARG A 34 -41.40 -36.17 -13.81
C ARG A 34 -41.18 -35.65 -12.39
N VAL A 35 -40.04 -36.01 -11.82
CA VAL A 35 -39.68 -35.68 -10.43
C VAL A 35 -38.43 -34.79 -10.41
N VAL A 36 -38.50 -33.69 -9.64
CA VAL A 36 -37.40 -32.73 -9.47
C VAL A 36 -37.23 -32.47 -7.97
N LEU A 37 -35.99 -32.51 -7.49
CA LEU A 37 -35.63 -32.05 -6.14
C LEU A 37 -35.11 -30.64 -6.21
N VAL A 38 -35.62 -29.77 -5.36
CA VAL A 38 -35.15 -28.39 -5.18
C VAL A 38 -34.43 -28.30 -3.84
N ALA A 39 -33.15 -27.96 -3.86
CA ALA A 39 -32.35 -27.82 -2.64
C ALA A 39 -32.58 -26.46 -1.95
N ALA A 40 -31.98 -26.28 -0.77
CA ALA A 40 -32.13 -25.06 0.02
C ALA A 40 -31.60 -23.80 -0.69
N ASP A 41 -30.57 -23.96 -1.52
CA ASP A 41 -29.98 -22.91 -2.39
C ASP A 41 -30.78 -22.63 -3.67
N LYS A 42 -31.95 -23.29 -3.82
CA LYS A 42 -32.83 -23.24 -5.00
C LYS A 42 -32.25 -23.88 -6.26
N SER A 43 -31.18 -24.67 -6.16
CA SER A 43 -30.73 -25.53 -7.25
C SER A 43 -31.75 -26.66 -7.50
N GLU A 44 -32.00 -26.97 -8.78
CA GLU A 44 -32.92 -28.03 -9.20
C GLU A 44 -32.14 -29.25 -9.72
N ALA A 45 -32.46 -30.43 -9.21
CA ALA A 45 -31.90 -31.71 -9.64
C ALA A 45 -33.00 -32.62 -10.22
N LEU A 46 -32.93 -32.89 -11.52
CA LEU A 46 -33.83 -33.84 -12.20
C LEU A 46 -33.56 -35.27 -11.69
N GLN A 47 -34.62 -35.94 -11.24
CA GLN A 47 -34.54 -37.32 -10.80
C GLN A 47 -34.84 -38.26 -11.98
N THR A 48 -34.11 -39.37 -12.06
CA THR A 48 -34.28 -40.41 -13.07
C THR A 48 -35.11 -41.57 -12.52
N ILE A 49 -36.17 -41.97 -13.25
CA ILE A 49 -37.00 -43.14 -12.92
C ILE A 49 -36.17 -44.44 -12.86
N ASP A 50 -36.59 -45.38 -12.02
CA ASP A 50 -35.92 -46.66 -11.68
C ASP A 50 -34.53 -46.53 -11.03
N THR A 51 -33.89 -45.34 -11.09
CA THR A 51 -32.62 -45.05 -10.40
C THR A 51 -32.85 -44.31 -9.09
N HIS A 52 -33.66 -43.25 -9.10
CA HIS A 52 -33.90 -42.37 -7.96
C HIS A 52 -35.30 -42.53 -7.37
N TYR A 53 -36.27 -42.89 -8.19
CA TYR A 53 -37.65 -43.11 -7.77
C TYR A 53 -38.34 -44.16 -8.64
N THR A 54 -39.41 -44.73 -8.09
CA THR A 54 -40.34 -45.60 -8.80
C THR A 54 -41.73 -44.98 -8.78
N VAL A 55 -42.56 -45.37 -9.75
CA VAL A 55 -43.98 -45.00 -9.81
C VAL A 55 -44.76 -46.26 -9.44
N SER A 56 -45.82 -46.14 -8.63
CA SER A 56 -46.76 -47.23 -8.33
C SER A 56 -47.19 -47.95 -9.62
N ASP A 57 -47.55 -49.23 -9.59
CA ASP A 57 -48.09 -49.91 -10.78
C ASP A 57 -49.55 -49.49 -11.08
N GLY A 58 -49.95 -49.56 -12.35
CA GLY A 58 -51.20 -48.99 -12.86
C GLY A 58 -52.49 -49.78 -12.56
N PRO A 59 -53.68 -49.24 -12.94
CA PRO A 59 -53.89 -48.11 -13.87
C PRO A 59 -53.99 -46.72 -13.21
N TRP A 60 -53.12 -45.78 -13.61
CA TRP A 60 -52.97 -44.41 -13.06
C TRP A 60 -54.00 -43.38 -13.53
N SER A 61 -55.21 -43.83 -13.81
CA SER A 61 -56.29 -42.99 -14.38
C SER A 61 -56.74 -41.86 -13.44
N THR A 62 -56.50 -42.01 -12.13
CA THR A 62 -56.95 -41.07 -11.08
C THR A 62 -55.80 -40.61 -10.15
N GLY A 63 -54.56 -41.02 -10.45
CA GLY A 63 -53.38 -40.77 -9.60
C GLY A 63 -52.60 -42.04 -9.27
N GLY A 64 -51.59 -41.89 -8.43
CA GLY A 64 -50.70 -42.95 -7.98
C GLY A 64 -49.70 -42.43 -6.94
N ASN A 65 -48.64 -43.18 -6.67
CA ASN A 65 -47.58 -42.76 -5.75
C ASN A 65 -46.22 -42.76 -6.45
N ILE A 66 -45.41 -41.75 -6.14
CA ILE A 66 -43.96 -41.75 -6.35
C ILE A 66 -43.30 -42.29 -5.08
N THR A 67 -42.46 -43.32 -5.22
CA THR A 67 -41.64 -43.83 -4.13
C THR A 67 -40.18 -43.50 -4.40
N MET A 68 -39.61 -42.61 -3.61
CA MET A 68 -38.21 -42.21 -3.67
C MET A 68 -37.32 -43.29 -3.04
N ASN A 69 -36.18 -43.60 -3.68
CA ASN A 69 -35.21 -44.57 -3.14
C ASN A 69 -34.44 -43.98 -1.94
N THR A 70 -34.28 -42.67 -1.90
CA THR A 70 -33.71 -41.91 -0.78
C THR A 70 -34.70 -40.81 -0.40
N ALA A 71 -35.08 -40.75 0.88
CA ALA A 71 -36.01 -39.74 1.36
C ALA A 71 -35.46 -38.33 1.07
N PRO A 72 -36.26 -37.42 0.48
CA PRO A 72 -35.86 -36.03 0.31
C PRO A 72 -35.44 -35.41 1.65
N ALA A 73 -34.23 -34.87 1.72
CA ALA A 73 -33.65 -34.33 2.96
C ALA A 73 -34.45 -33.13 3.50
N SER A 74 -34.36 -32.90 4.81
CA SER A 74 -34.98 -31.72 5.44
C SER A 74 -34.48 -30.42 4.80
N GLY A 75 -35.41 -29.54 4.45
CA GLY A 75 -35.13 -28.28 3.75
C GLY A 75 -35.10 -28.38 2.21
N THR A 76 -35.35 -29.56 1.63
CA THR A 76 -35.58 -29.72 0.19
C THR A 76 -37.07 -29.69 -0.16
N ILE A 77 -37.41 -29.40 -1.41
CA ILE A 77 -38.76 -29.52 -1.96
C ILE A 77 -38.76 -30.58 -3.06
N LEU A 78 -39.61 -31.59 -2.96
CA LEU A 78 -39.87 -32.56 -4.00
C LEU A 78 -41.03 -32.07 -4.88
N VAL A 79 -40.76 -31.86 -6.16
CA VAL A 79 -41.75 -31.47 -7.16
C VAL A 79 -42.06 -32.66 -8.04
N ILE A 80 -43.35 -33.03 -8.10
CA ILE A 80 -43.87 -34.10 -8.95
C ILE A 80 -44.80 -33.45 -9.98
N LYS A 81 -44.50 -33.59 -11.27
CA LYS A 81 -45.30 -32.97 -12.33
C LYS A 81 -45.58 -33.94 -13.48
N GLN A 82 -46.67 -33.66 -14.19
CA GLN A 82 -47.05 -34.36 -15.40
C GLN A 82 -46.16 -33.90 -16.57
N ASP A 83 -45.58 -34.85 -17.31
CA ASP A 83 -44.73 -34.61 -18.48
C ASP A 83 -45.06 -35.60 -19.61
N VAL A 84 -46.13 -35.30 -20.36
CA VAL A 84 -46.56 -36.08 -21.51
C VAL A 84 -45.90 -35.59 -22.79
N SER A 85 -45.38 -36.51 -23.60
CA SER A 85 -44.79 -36.20 -24.89
C SER A 85 -45.81 -35.69 -25.91
N PRO A 86 -45.48 -34.66 -26.73
CA PRO A 86 -46.39 -34.05 -27.70
C PRO A 86 -46.52 -34.89 -28.99
N ILE A 87 -46.96 -36.15 -28.86
CA ILE A 87 -47.15 -37.07 -29.99
C ILE A 87 -48.58 -37.63 -30.05
N GLN A 88 -49.12 -37.75 -31.27
CA GLN A 88 -50.36 -38.47 -31.53
C GLN A 88 -50.05 -39.96 -31.68
N GLY A 89 -50.69 -40.80 -30.84
CA GLY A 89 -50.50 -42.25 -30.88
C GLY A 89 -51.67 -43.05 -31.44
N LEU A 90 -52.85 -42.42 -31.63
CA LEU A 90 -54.03 -43.09 -32.18
C LEU A 90 -54.00 -43.02 -33.71
N ASP A 91 -54.00 -44.18 -34.35
CA ASP A 91 -54.23 -44.35 -35.78
C ASP A 91 -55.70 -44.76 -36.04
N LEU A 92 -56.37 -44.02 -36.92
CA LEU A 92 -57.78 -44.26 -37.26
C LEU A 92 -57.86 -45.03 -38.58
N ILE A 93 -58.26 -46.30 -38.50
CA ILE A 93 -58.43 -47.14 -39.68
C ILE A 93 -59.72 -46.79 -40.44
N ASN A 94 -59.63 -46.72 -41.77
CA ASN A 94 -60.78 -46.43 -42.62
C ASN A 94 -61.80 -47.58 -42.57
N LYS A 95 -63.09 -47.25 -42.33
CA LYS A 95 -64.21 -48.20 -42.20
C LYS A 95 -64.12 -49.22 -41.04
N GLY A 96 -63.24 -48.98 -40.05
CA GLY A 96 -63.22 -49.77 -38.82
C GLY A 96 -64.30 -49.36 -37.82
N THR A 97 -64.50 -50.18 -36.79
CA THR A 97 -65.35 -49.82 -35.64
C THR A 97 -64.81 -48.54 -34.98
N PHE A 98 -65.69 -47.59 -34.66
CA PHE A 98 -65.31 -46.32 -34.05
C PHE A 98 -64.61 -46.53 -32.69
N PRO A 99 -63.31 -46.16 -32.54
CA PRO A 99 -62.55 -46.43 -31.32
C PRO A 99 -62.78 -45.32 -30.28
N SER A 100 -63.99 -45.28 -29.68
CA SER A 100 -64.39 -44.22 -28.75
C SER A 100 -63.39 -43.97 -27.62
N GLU A 101 -62.88 -45.03 -26.97
CA GLU A 101 -61.93 -44.90 -25.87
C GLU A 101 -60.55 -44.36 -26.31
N GLY A 102 -60.12 -44.73 -27.52
CA GLY A 102 -58.88 -44.23 -28.11
C GLY A 102 -58.98 -42.74 -28.44
N ILE A 103 -60.14 -42.31 -28.94
CA ILE A 103 -60.44 -40.90 -29.23
C ILE A 103 -60.50 -40.09 -27.93
N GLU A 104 -61.23 -40.55 -26.92
CA GLU A 104 -61.27 -39.90 -25.59
C GLU A 104 -59.87 -39.77 -24.97
N THR A 105 -59.07 -40.85 -25.01
CA THR A 105 -57.68 -40.83 -24.54
C THR A 105 -56.82 -39.81 -25.30
N SER A 106 -57.04 -39.67 -26.60
CA SER A 106 -56.32 -38.70 -27.43
C SER A 106 -56.72 -37.27 -27.13
N LEU A 107 -58.01 -37.01 -26.89
CA LEU A 107 -58.54 -35.70 -26.50
C LEU A 107 -58.04 -35.31 -25.10
N ASP A 108 -58.07 -36.22 -24.14
CA ASP A 108 -57.53 -36.01 -22.79
C ASP A 108 -56.03 -35.65 -22.85
N ARG A 109 -55.25 -36.35 -23.68
CA ARG A 109 -53.84 -36.04 -23.91
C ARG A 109 -53.63 -34.63 -24.46
N MET A 110 -54.47 -34.17 -25.38
CA MET A 110 -54.40 -32.80 -25.90
C MET A 110 -54.65 -31.75 -24.82
N VAL A 111 -55.62 -32.00 -23.92
CA VAL A 111 -55.88 -31.11 -22.77
C VAL A 111 -54.68 -31.06 -21.82
N ILE A 112 -54.03 -32.20 -21.58
CA ILE A 112 -52.81 -32.28 -20.76
C ILE A 112 -51.68 -31.45 -21.37
N LEU A 113 -51.42 -31.62 -22.68
CA LEU A 113 -50.38 -30.86 -23.39
C LEU A 113 -50.66 -29.34 -23.35
N ALA A 114 -51.92 -28.93 -23.50
CA ALA A 114 -52.31 -27.52 -23.38
C ALA A 114 -52.03 -26.96 -21.97
N LYS A 115 -52.31 -27.74 -20.91
CA LYS A 115 -52.00 -27.36 -19.53
C LYS A 115 -50.49 -27.27 -19.28
N GLN A 116 -49.71 -28.23 -19.79
CA GLN A 116 -48.25 -28.21 -19.71
C GLN A 116 -47.66 -26.96 -20.38
N ASN A 117 -48.09 -26.67 -21.61
CA ASN A 117 -47.64 -25.48 -22.35
C ASN A 117 -47.99 -24.18 -21.60
N ARG A 118 -49.20 -24.07 -21.05
CA ARG A 118 -49.59 -22.92 -20.22
C ARG A 118 -48.71 -22.75 -18.98
N ALA A 119 -48.32 -23.86 -18.33
CA ALA A 119 -47.42 -23.81 -17.17
C ALA A 119 -45.97 -23.45 -17.54
N GLU A 120 -45.51 -23.82 -18.73
CA GLU A 120 -44.19 -23.44 -19.24
C GLU A 120 -44.14 -21.97 -19.66
N THR A 121 -45.13 -21.51 -20.43
CA THR A 121 -45.25 -20.10 -20.85
C THR A 121 -45.47 -19.15 -19.67
N GLY A 122 -46.17 -19.59 -18.62
CA GLY A 122 -46.31 -18.82 -17.37
C GLY A 122 -45.01 -18.58 -16.61
N ARG A 123 -43.90 -19.25 -16.98
CA ARG A 123 -42.55 -19.04 -16.44
C ARG A 123 -41.60 -18.35 -17.42
N ALA A 124 -42.06 -18.03 -18.63
CA ALA A 124 -41.27 -17.33 -19.62
C ALA A 124 -41.30 -15.81 -19.41
N ILE A 125 -40.35 -15.09 -20.02
CA ILE A 125 -40.42 -13.63 -20.17
C ILE A 125 -41.45 -13.36 -21.27
N LEU A 126 -42.49 -12.57 -20.96
CA LEU A 126 -43.59 -12.26 -21.87
C LEU A 126 -43.59 -10.78 -22.23
N ALA A 127 -43.88 -10.48 -23.50
CA ALA A 127 -44.27 -9.14 -23.91
C ALA A 127 -45.68 -8.82 -23.39
N PRO A 128 -45.99 -7.55 -23.08
CA PRO A 128 -47.37 -7.10 -22.92
C PRO A 128 -48.25 -7.46 -24.13
N GLU A 129 -49.53 -7.78 -23.89
CA GLU A 129 -50.44 -8.29 -24.93
C GLU A 129 -50.70 -7.28 -26.07
N HIS A 130 -50.57 -5.99 -25.81
CA HIS A 130 -50.75 -4.94 -26.81
C HIS A 130 -49.52 -4.73 -27.71
N GLU A 131 -48.38 -5.37 -27.40
CA GLU A 131 -47.16 -5.24 -28.19
C GLU A 131 -47.14 -6.26 -29.33
N SER A 132 -46.96 -5.78 -30.57
CA SER A 132 -46.85 -6.63 -31.77
C SER A 132 -45.41 -6.94 -32.17
N ALA A 133 -44.42 -6.48 -31.40
CA ALA A 133 -43.02 -6.63 -31.75
C ALA A 133 -42.49 -8.04 -31.42
N ALA A 134 -41.82 -8.68 -32.38
CA ALA A 134 -41.19 -9.97 -32.15
C ALA A 134 -39.98 -9.82 -31.20
N LEU A 135 -40.10 -10.33 -29.97
CA LEU A 135 -39.01 -10.40 -28.99
C LEU A 135 -38.07 -11.57 -29.31
N ILE A 136 -37.26 -11.42 -30.36
CA ILE A 136 -36.29 -12.44 -30.77
C ILE A 136 -34.96 -12.19 -30.06
N LEU A 137 -34.49 -13.18 -29.29
CA LEU A 137 -33.17 -13.11 -28.66
C LEU A 137 -32.05 -13.20 -29.72
N PRO A 138 -30.92 -12.49 -29.53
CA PRO A 138 -29.74 -12.66 -30.36
C PRO A 138 -29.21 -14.10 -30.35
N HIS A 139 -28.50 -14.49 -31.42
CA HIS A 139 -27.87 -15.80 -31.51
C HIS A 139 -26.96 -16.08 -30.30
N LYS A 140 -26.86 -17.36 -29.89
CA LYS A 140 -26.15 -17.76 -28.66
C LYS A 140 -24.74 -17.20 -28.57
N ASP A 141 -24.03 -17.12 -29.70
CA ASP A 141 -22.63 -16.66 -29.74
C ASP A 141 -22.52 -15.16 -29.48
N ALA A 142 -23.54 -14.38 -29.84
CA ALA A 142 -23.58 -12.93 -29.59
C ALA A 142 -23.88 -12.58 -28.13
N ARG A 143 -24.52 -13.50 -27.38
CA ARG A 143 -24.96 -13.29 -25.98
C ARG A 143 -24.13 -14.05 -24.93
N LYS A 144 -23.18 -14.91 -25.34
CA LYS A 144 -22.32 -15.65 -24.41
C LYS A 144 -21.50 -14.66 -23.56
N GLY A 145 -21.63 -14.74 -22.23
CA GLY A 145 -20.91 -13.86 -21.28
C GLY A 145 -21.41 -12.42 -21.26
N LYS A 146 -22.63 -12.15 -21.74
CA LYS A 146 -23.23 -10.82 -21.83
C LYS A 146 -24.61 -10.81 -21.16
N GLY A 147 -25.01 -9.65 -20.68
CA GLY A 147 -26.34 -9.42 -20.12
C GLY A 147 -27.41 -9.26 -21.19
N LEU A 148 -28.67 -9.50 -20.82
CA LEU A 148 -29.83 -9.12 -21.61
C LEU A 148 -30.11 -7.62 -21.39
N LYS A 149 -30.22 -6.86 -22.47
CA LYS A 149 -30.69 -5.46 -22.46
C LYS A 149 -31.69 -5.22 -23.58
N PHE A 150 -32.29 -4.04 -23.61
CA PHE A 150 -33.14 -3.59 -24.70
C PHE A 150 -32.46 -2.47 -25.48
N ASP A 151 -32.64 -2.45 -26.80
CA ASP A 151 -32.18 -1.36 -27.65
C ASP A 151 -33.12 -0.16 -27.59
N GLY A 152 -32.86 0.87 -28.42
CA GLY A 152 -33.68 2.08 -28.47
C GLY A 152 -35.11 1.84 -28.95
N ASP A 153 -35.37 0.71 -29.62
CA ASP A 153 -36.69 0.30 -30.10
C ASP A 153 -37.36 -0.73 -29.15
N GLY A 154 -36.74 -1.00 -27.99
CA GLY A 154 -37.25 -1.97 -27.01
C GLY A 154 -37.03 -3.43 -27.39
N LYS A 155 -36.22 -3.75 -28.41
CA LYS A 155 -35.94 -5.13 -28.80
C LYS A 155 -34.84 -5.76 -27.92
N PRO A 156 -34.93 -7.05 -27.59
CA PRO A 156 -33.89 -7.75 -26.87
C PRO A 156 -32.56 -7.72 -27.61
N MET A 157 -31.51 -7.25 -26.95
CA MET A 157 -30.14 -7.34 -27.43
C MET A 157 -29.17 -7.71 -26.31
N ALA A 158 -27.99 -8.19 -26.68
CA ALA A 158 -26.94 -8.47 -25.71
C ALA A 158 -26.21 -7.17 -25.32
N THR A 159 -25.73 -7.08 -24.09
CA THR A 159 -24.79 -6.02 -23.68
C THR A 159 -23.53 -6.06 -24.55
N THR A 160 -22.86 -4.91 -24.70
CA THR A 160 -21.61 -4.82 -25.46
C THR A 160 -20.44 -5.42 -24.69
N THR A 161 -20.41 -5.16 -23.39
CA THR A 161 -19.46 -5.71 -22.41
C THR A 161 -20.15 -6.69 -21.49
N ASP A 162 -19.34 -7.53 -20.83
CA ASP A 162 -19.79 -8.30 -19.69
C ASP A 162 -20.23 -7.33 -18.56
N PRO A 163 -21.45 -7.46 -18.02
CA PRO A 163 -21.90 -6.68 -16.87
C PRO A 163 -20.94 -6.75 -15.68
N ASP A 164 -20.32 -7.91 -15.43
CA ASP A 164 -19.36 -8.09 -14.32
C ASP A 164 -18.07 -7.29 -14.56
N SER A 165 -17.66 -7.14 -15.82
CA SER A 165 -16.51 -6.29 -16.20
C SER A 165 -16.79 -4.80 -16.02
N SER A 166 -18.05 -4.39 -16.04
CA SER A 166 -18.44 -2.97 -15.89
C SER A 166 -18.23 -2.50 -14.45
N VAL A 167 -18.43 -3.38 -13.46
CA VAL A 167 -18.13 -3.12 -12.03
C VAL A 167 -16.63 -2.95 -11.82
N ALA A 168 -15.81 -3.83 -12.40
CA ALA A 168 -14.35 -3.73 -12.32
C ALA A 168 -13.82 -2.44 -12.97
N THR A 169 -14.42 -2.05 -14.10
CA THR A 169 -14.07 -0.80 -14.81
C THR A 169 -14.43 0.43 -13.96
N ALA A 170 -15.61 0.44 -13.34
CA ALA A 170 -16.03 1.52 -12.44
C ALA A 170 -15.08 1.67 -11.23
N LEU A 171 -14.67 0.55 -10.63
CA LEU A 171 -13.70 0.56 -9.53
C LEU A 171 -12.34 1.14 -9.98
N THR A 172 -11.88 0.76 -11.17
CA THR A 172 -10.63 1.28 -11.75
C THR A 172 -10.69 2.80 -11.94
N HIS A 173 -11.81 3.33 -12.46
CA HIS A 173 -12.00 4.77 -12.60
C HIS A 173 -12.02 5.50 -11.25
N ALA A 174 -12.63 4.92 -10.22
CA ALA A 174 -12.65 5.50 -8.88
C ALA A 174 -11.23 5.57 -8.28
N THR A 175 -10.44 4.51 -8.41
CA THR A 175 -9.04 4.50 -7.96
C THR A 175 -8.18 5.53 -8.70
N ALA A 176 -8.36 5.65 -10.01
CA ALA A 176 -7.64 6.64 -10.82
C ALA A 176 -8.00 8.09 -10.43
N ALA A 177 -9.28 8.36 -10.15
CA ALA A 177 -9.74 9.66 -9.67
C ALA A 177 -9.13 10.03 -8.31
N GLU A 178 -9.04 9.06 -7.40
CA GLU A 178 -8.41 9.25 -6.10
C GLU A 178 -6.90 9.54 -6.21
N ALA A 179 -6.20 8.81 -7.07
CA ALA A 179 -4.78 9.07 -7.34
C ALA A 179 -4.56 10.48 -7.90
N ALA A 180 -5.41 10.94 -8.82
CA ALA A 180 -5.34 12.29 -9.37
C ALA A 180 -5.57 13.38 -8.31
N ARG A 181 -6.52 13.17 -7.38
CA ARG A 181 -6.78 14.08 -6.25
C ARG A 181 -5.53 14.25 -5.37
N ASN A 182 -4.88 13.14 -5.03
CA ASN A 182 -3.68 13.15 -4.19
C ASN A 182 -2.49 13.82 -4.89
N ALA A 183 -2.34 13.63 -6.20
CA ALA A 183 -1.32 14.34 -6.99
C ALA A 183 -1.55 15.86 -7.02
N ALA A 184 -2.82 16.30 -7.09
CA ALA A 184 -3.16 17.71 -7.03
C ALA A 184 -2.82 18.34 -5.66
N SER A 185 -3.17 17.69 -4.55
CA SER A 185 -2.81 18.16 -3.20
C SER A 185 -1.29 18.22 -2.97
N THR A 186 -0.55 17.24 -3.50
CA THR A 186 0.93 17.25 -3.48
C THR A 186 1.49 18.45 -4.25
N SER A 187 0.90 18.76 -5.41
CA SER A 187 1.31 19.90 -6.24
C SER A 187 1.06 21.24 -5.54
N GLU A 188 -0.04 21.37 -4.81
CA GLU A 188 -0.35 22.55 -3.99
C GLU A 188 0.68 22.76 -2.88
N THR A 189 1.05 21.69 -2.18
CA THR A 189 2.07 21.73 -1.13
C THR A 189 3.44 22.13 -1.69
N ASN A 190 3.82 21.58 -2.85
CA ASN A 190 5.08 21.92 -3.52
C ASN A 190 5.11 23.39 -4.00
N ALA A 191 3.98 23.92 -4.47
CA ALA A 191 3.86 25.32 -4.84
C ALA A 191 4.02 26.25 -3.62
N ALA A 192 3.41 25.90 -2.48
CA ALA A 192 3.57 26.64 -1.23
C ALA A 192 5.03 26.63 -0.73
N ALA A 193 5.70 25.47 -0.77
CA ALA A 193 7.11 25.36 -0.41
C ALA A 193 8.01 26.20 -1.33
N SER A 194 7.74 26.20 -2.64
CA SER A 194 8.47 27.01 -3.62
C SER A 194 8.30 28.51 -3.35
N ALA A 195 7.11 28.96 -2.97
CA ALA A 195 6.85 30.35 -2.58
C ALA A 195 7.62 30.75 -1.31
N ALA A 196 7.68 29.87 -0.30
CA ALA A 196 8.44 30.11 0.93
C ALA A 196 9.96 30.19 0.67
N ASN A 197 10.48 29.31 -0.20
CA ASN A 197 11.88 29.35 -0.61
C ASN A 197 12.20 30.66 -1.34
N ALA A 198 11.34 31.11 -2.26
CA ALA A 198 11.51 32.39 -2.95
C ALA A 198 11.52 33.59 -1.98
N ALA A 199 10.65 33.60 -0.97
CA ALA A 199 10.63 34.63 0.06
C ALA A 199 11.92 34.65 0.91
N THR A 200 12.46 33.48 1.21
CA THR A 200 13.75 33.34 1.92
C THR A 200 14.91 33.86 1.06
N SER A 201 14.95 33.49 -0.23
CA SER A 201 15.96 34.01 -1.16
C SER A 201 15.91 35.53 -1.30
N ALA A 202 14.71 36.13 -1.33
CA ALA A 202 14.55 37.58 -1.37
C ALA A 202 15.10 38.26 -0.10
N SER A 203 14.85 37.67 1.08
CA SER A 203 15.38 38.16 2.35
C SER A 203 16.92 38.10 2.39
N ASN A 204 17.50 36.99 1.94
CA ASN A 204 18.95 36.82 1.86
C ASN A 204 19.59 37.82 0.89
N ALA A 205 18.97 38.07 -0.27
CA ALA A 205 19.44 39.09 -1.20
C ALA A 205 19.43 40.50 -0.58
N GLY A 206 18.39 40.82 0.20
CA GLY A 206 18.33 42.07 0.97
C GLY A 206 19.46 42.21 1.99
N ALA A 207 19.77 41.13 2.73
CA ALA A 207 20.90 41.12 3.66
C ALA A 207 22.25 41.28 2.96
N SER A 208 22.45 40.63 1.80
CA SER A 208 23.65 40.81 0.99
C SER A 208 23.81 42.24 0.50
N ALA A 209 22.73 42.91 0.08
CA ALA A 209 22.76 44.31 -0.32
C ALA A 209 23.15 45.24 0.85
N ALA A 210 22.61 44.98 2.05
CA ALA A 210 22.97 45.75 3.25
C ALA A 210 24.44 45.58 3.65
N ASN A 211 24.97 44.35 3.55
CA ASN A 211 26.38 44.07 3.79
C ASN A 211 27.27 44.80 2.78
N ALA A 212 26.90 44.82 1.51
CA ALA A 212 27.64 45.55 0.47
C ALA A 212 27.70 47.06 0.75
N ALA A 213 26.57 47.68 1.14
CA ALA A 213 26.54 49.10 1.52
C ALA A 213 27.42 49.40 2.76
N THR A 214 27.45 48.47 3.72
CA THR A 214 28.34 48.57 4.89
C THR A 214 29.80 48.50 4.47
N SER A 215 30.16 47.59 3.57
CA SER A 215 31.52 47.49 3.01
C SER A 215 31.95 48.74 2.28
N GLU A 216 31.07 49.40 1.53
CA GLU A 216 31.34 50.68 0.86
C GLU A 216 31.66 51.79 1.88
N THR A 217 30.86 51.87 2.95
CA THR A 217 31.07 52.83 4.04
C THR A 217 32.40 52.60 4.75
N ASN A 218 32.73 51.33 5.05
CA ASN A 218 34.00 50.96 5.67
C ASN A 218 35.19 51.30 4.75
N ALA A 219 35.08 51.06 3.45
CA ALA A 219 36.13 51.41 2.48
C ALA A 219 36.37 52.92 2.41
N ALA A 220 35.30 53.74 2.39
CA ALA A 220 35.40 55.20 2.44
C ALA A 220 36.06 55.70 3.74
N THR A 221 35.71 55.08 4.87
CA THR A 221 36.31 55.39 6.18
C THR A 221 37.80 55.05 6.18
N SER A 222 38.19 53.87 5.69
CA SER A 222 39.60 53.46 5.57
C SER A 222 40.39 54.38 4.64
N ALA A 223 39.81 54.83 3.52
CA ALA A 223 40.45 55.79 2.63
C ALA A 223 40.71 57.14 3.32
N THR A 224 39.75 57.63 4.11
CA THR A 224 39.90 58.85 4.90
C THR A 224 41.00 58.72 5.96
N ALA A 225 41.04 57.58 6.66
CA ALA A 225 42.07 57.30 7.66
C ALA A 225 43.48 57.24 7.02
N ALA A 226 43.61 56.58 5.85
CA ALA A 226 44.88 56.51 5.13
C ALA A 226 45.37 57.90 4.67
N ALA A 227 44.47 58.76 4.20
CA ALA A 227 44.81 60.13 3.83
C ALA A 227 45.30 60.95 5.04
N ALA A 228 44.67 60.78 6.21
CA ALA A 228 45.12 61.42 7.44
C ALA A 228 46.51 60.94 7.87
N SER A 229 46.77 59.63 7.84
CA SER A 229 48.10 59.07 8.14
C SER A 229 49.18 59.59 7.19
N ALA A 230 48.88 59.73 5.89
CA ALA A 230 49.81 60.29 4.92
C ALA A 230 50.14 61.77 5.20
N ALA A 231 49.16 62.57 5.62
CA ALA A 231 49.37 63.96 6.00
C ALA A 231 50.30 64.08 7.24
N THR A 232 50.07 63.26 8.27
CA THR A 232 50.94 63.20 9.46
C THR A 232 52.37 62.79 9.11
N ALA A 233 52.54 61.80 8.21
CA ALA A 233 53.86 61.39 7.76
C ALA A 233 54.61 62.52 7.01
N ALA A 234 53.91 63.29 6.17
CA ALA A 234 54.50 64.44 5.48
C ALA A 234 54.94 65.56 6.45
N GLU A 235 54.20 65.79 7.52
CA GLU A 235 54.55 66.77 8.55
C GLU A 235 55.82 66.35 9.33
N ASN A 236 55.96 65.06 9.66
CA ASN A 236 57.16 64.53 10.32
C ASN A 236 58.44 64.67 9.48
N VAL A 237 58.34 64.46 8.15
CA VAL A 237 59.49 64.64 7.24
C VAL A 237 59.98 66.09 7.19
N THR A 238 59.08 67.07 7.36
CA THR A 238 59.50 68.49 7.39
C THR A 238 60.27 68.87 8.65
N PHE A 239 60.08 68.17 9.77
CA PHE A 239 60.85 68.38 11.00
C PHE A 239 62.27 67.78 10.92
N GLU A 240 62.44 66.63 10.27
CA GLU A 240 63.76 65.99 10.07
C GLU A 240 64.67 66.80 9.13
N VAL A 241 64.11 67.54 8.17
CA VAL A 241 64.91 68.33 7.21
C VAL A 241 65.30 69.71 7.79
N LEU A 242 64.69 70.17 8.89
CA LEU A 242 64.91 71.52 9.42
C LEU A 242 65.97 71.63 10.53
N ASP A 243 66.46 70.55 11.13
CA ASP A 243 67.49 70.67 12.19
C ASP A 243 68.95 70.65 11.70
N GLY A 244 69.20 70.15 10.48
CA GLY A 244 70.47 70.30 9.77
C GLY A 244 71.72 69.98 10.57
N LYS A 245 71.63 69.17 11.64
CA LYS A 245 72.79 68.80 12.46
C LYS A 245 72.79 67.30 12.65
N GLY A 246 73.63 66.66 11.86
CA GLY A 246 74.09 65.32 12.14
C GLY A 246 74.67 65.27 13.56
N ASP A 247 73.91 64.68 14.47
CA ASP A 247 74.38 64.20 15.75
C ASP A 247 73.95 62.73 15.84
N VAL A 248 74.86 61.84 15.48
CA VAL A 248 74.71 60.41 15.74
C VAL A 248 74.95 60.17 17.22
N GLY A 249 73.90 60.36 18.01
CA GLY A 249 73.85 59.97 19.41
C GLY A 249 74.09 58.46 19.56
N THR A 250 75.03 58.13 20.43
CA THR A 250 75.45 56.77 20.77
C THR A 250 74.34 55.96 21.43
N GLY A 251 74.15 54.71 21.00
CA GLY A 251 73.57 53.66 21.84
C GLY A 251 72.21 53.11 21.39
N ALA A 252 72.22 51.82 21.02
CA ALA A 252 71.17 50.84 21.32
C ALA A 252 69.75 50.94 20.72
N ASP A 253 69.43 51.83 19.76
CA ASP A 253 68.03 51.93 19.27
C ASP A 253 67.86 52.03 17.74
N GLN A 254 68.58 51.19 16.97
CA GLN A 254 68.53 51.17 15.49
C GLN A 254 67.82 49.94 14.89
N VAL A 255 66.82 49.38 15.58
CA VAL A 255 65.80 48.54 14.92
C VAL A 255 64.44 49.16 15.20
N ALA A 256 64.04 50.12 14.36
CA ALA A 256 62.66 50.55 14.31
C ALA A 256 61.78 49.36 13.88
N ARG A 257 61.06 48.80 14.86
CA ARG A 257 59.93 47.88 14.65
C ARG A 257 58.87 48.61 13.83
N GLY A 258 58.39 48.07 12.72
CA GLY A 258 57.13 48.62 12.19
C GLY A 258 56.57 48.11 10.87
N ASP A 259 57.33 47.93 9.81
CA ASP A 259 56.72 47.69 8.48
C ASP A 259 56.63 46.21 8.09
N HIS A 260 56.21 45.38 9.05
CA HIS A 260 55.70 44.03 8.76
C HIS A 260 54.42 44.06 7.92
N LEU A 261 53.77 45.23 7.77
CA LEU A 261 52.51 45.36 7.04
C LEU A 261 52.72 45.29 5.51
N HIS A 262 53.82 45.85 4.99
CA HIS A 262 54.10 45.81 3.54
C HIS A 262 54.43 44.39 3.08
N ASP A 263 55.29 43.70 3.84
CA ASP A 263 55.59 42.27 3.62
C ASP A 263 54.35 41.40 3.85
N ALA A 264 53.53 41.67 4.88
CA ALA A 264 52.29 40.92 5.12
C ALA A 264 51.25 41.13 4.01
N ILE A 265 51.12 42.34 3.44
CA ILE A 265 50.19 42.63 2.33
C ILE A 265 50.68 42.00 1.02
N TYR A 266 51.99 42.00 0.77
CA TYR A 266 52.56 41.35 -0.41
C TYR A 266 52.39 39.83 -0.33
N VAL A 267 52.75 39.22 0.81
CA VAL A 267 52.52 37.79 1.08
C VAL A 267 51.03 37.45 1.00
N ALA A 268 50.12 38.25 1.55
CA ALA A 268 48.67 38.01 1.47
C ALA A 268 48.11 38.11 0.03
N LYS A 269 48.74 38.89 -0.87
CA LYS A 269 48.36 38.98 -2.29
C LYS A 269 48.96 37.87 -3.16
N THR A 270 50.11 37.33 -2.80
CA THR A 270 50.83 36.30 -3.58
C THR A 270 50.76 34.89 -3.01
N ALA A 271 50.32 34.72 -1.75
CA ALA A 271 50.11 33.42 -1.14
C ALA A 271 48.98 32.68 -1.85
N ARG A 272 49.22 31.41 -2.19
CA ARG A 272 48.16 30.52 -2.69
C ARG A 272 47.06 30.45 -1.64
N VAL A 273 45.86 30.92 -1.98
CA VAL A 273 44.68 30.87 -1.11
C VAL A 273 44.34 29.43 -0.71
N VAL A 274 44.66 28.47 -1.59
CA VAL A 274 44.55 27.03 -1.35
C VAL A 274 45.78 26.33 -1.92
N SER A 275 46.47 25.53 -1.10
CA SER A 275 47.62 24.74 -1.54
C SER A 275 47.16 23.42 -2.16
N TYR A 276 47.62 23.11 -3.37
CA TYR A 276 47.28 21.87 -4.07
C TYR A 276 48.20 20.73 -3.64
N ILE A 277 47.62 19.60 -3.23
CA ILE A 277 48.31 18.37 -2.86
C ILE A 277 48.00 17.31 -3.94
N PRO A 278 48.99 16.94 -4.78
CA PRO A 278 48.82 15.90 -5.80
C PRO A 278 48.50 14.54 -5.19
N ALA A 279 47.89 13.66 -6.00
CA ALA A 279 47.56 12.30 -5.58
C ALA A 279 48.77 11.53 -5.04
N GLY A 280 48.59 10.84 -3.91
CA GLY A 280 49.62 10.02 -3.25
C GLY A 280 50.68 10.80 -2.46
N GLN A 281 50.58 12.13 -2.37
CA GLN A 281 51.46 12.91 -1.49
C GLN A 281 50.90 12.94 -0.06
N PRO A 282 51.78 12.91 0.98
CA PRO A 282 51.34 13.01 2.36
C PRO A 282 50.66 14.35 2.62
N ILE A 283 49.64 14.34 3.47
CA ILE A 283 49.02 15.55 4.00
C ILE A 283 50.01 16.23 4.95
N PRO A 284 50.17 17.57 4.90
CA PRO A 284 51.05 18.28 5.82
C PRO A 284 50.67 18.06 7.29
N ASP A 285 51.68 17.96 8.14
CA ASP A 285 51.58 17.80 9.61
C ASP A 285 51.58 19.13 10.37
N GLU A 286 51.58 20.25 9.64
CA GLU A 286 51.49 21.61 10.16
C GLU A 286 50.46 22.46 9.38
N ASP A 287 49.97 23.52 10.03
CA ASP A 287 49.01 24.45 9.42
C ASP A 287 49.71 25.31 8.37
N VAL A 288 49.34 25.09 7.10
CA VAL A 288 49.80 25.82 5.91
C VAL A 288 48.63 26.50 5.20
N GLY A 289 47.50 26.67 5.90
CA GLY A 289 46.25 27.16 5.33
C GLY A 289 45.45 26.09 4.57
N PRO A 290 44.34 26.47 3.91
CA PRO A 290 43.48 25.50 3.22
C PRO A 290 44.23 24.70 2.15
N ILE A 291 43.92 23.40 2.03
CA ILE A 291 44.54 22.52 1.04
C ILE A 291 43.49 21.86 0.15
N LEU A 292 43.80 21.68 -1.14
CA LEU A 292 43.01 20.87 -2.08
C LEU A 292 43.75 19.56 -2.31
N VAL A 293 43.18 18.45 -1.84
CA VAL A 293 43.79 17.12 -1.96
C VAL A 293 43.17 16.37 -3.13
N GLU A 294 43.98 16.00 -4.12
CA GLU A 294 43.52 15.33 -5.34
C GLU A 294 42.91 13.95 -5.06
N ASP A 295 43.47 13.20 -4.11
CA ASP A 295 42.97 11.86 -3.74
C ASP A 295 41.51 11.89 -3.28
N PHE A 296 41.11 12.95 -2.57
CA PHE A 296 39.76 13.10 -2.02
C PHE A 296 38.88 14.05 -2.82
N ARG A 297 39.46 14.84 -3.72
CA ARG A 297 38.78 15.86 -4.54
C ARG A 297 37.99 16.86 -3.69
N THR A 298 38.52 17.22 -2.53
CA THR A 298 37.91 18.19 -1.60
C THR A 298 38.94 19.17 -1.05
N VAL A 299 38.45 20.35 -0.66
CA VAL A 299 39.23 21.30 0.13
C VAL A 299 39.13 20.88 1.60
N MET A 300 40.27 20.81 2.28
CA MET A 300 40.40 20.48 3.70
C MET A 300 40.97 21.67 4.47
N PHE A 301 40.63 21.75 5.75
CA PHE A 301 41.04 22.84 6.63
C PHE A 301 41.74 22.29 7.85
N TRP A 302 42.71 23.05 8.36
CA TRP A 302 43.33 22.75 9.64
C TRP A 302 42.28 22.77 10.74
N THR A 303 42.13 21.64 11.43
CA THR A 303 41.08 21.38 12.41
C THR A 303 41.68 20.83 13.68
N VAL A 304 41.15 21.29 14.81
CA VAL A 304 41.54 20.83 16.15
C VAL A 304 40.33 20.22 16.84
N PHE A 305 40.49 18.99 17.32
CA PHE A 305 39.54 18.33 18.22
C PHE A 305 40.23 18.03 19.55
N ASP A 306 39.92 18.81 20.58
CA ASP A 306 40.58 18.81 21.90
C ASP A 306 39.63 18.64 23.09
N ASN A 307 38.32 18.67 22.87
CA ASN A 307 37.32 18.44 23.91
C ASN A 307 36.97 16.96 24.10
N ASN A 308 36.41 16.64 25.28
CA ASN A 308 35.83 15.33 25.60
C ASN A 308 36.82 14.16 25.41
N GLY A 309 38.10 14.41 25.66
CA GLY A 309 39.18 13.44 25.53
C GLY A 309 39.59 13.14 24.08
N ALA A 310 39.14 13.95 23.09
CA ALA A 310 39.72 13.96 21.75
C ALA A 310 41.12 14.58 21.76
N SER A 311 41.99 14.10 20.88
CA SER A 311 43.30 14.69 20.61
C SER A 311 43.62 14.52 19.14
N PHE A 312 43.22 15.51 18.35
CA PHE A 312 43.53 15.59 16.93
C PHE A 312 43.83 17.02 16.55
N GLN A 313 44.90 17.19 15.79
CA GLN A 313 45.30 18.44 15.18
C GLN A 313 45.86 18.10 13.81
N GLY A 314 45.18 18.54 12.76
CA GLY A 314 45.49 18.16 11.39
C GLY A 314 44.41 18.61 10.41
N TYR A 315 44.54 18.25 9.15
CA TYR A 315 43.54 18.58 8.14
C TYR A 315 42.32 17.66 8.21
N ALA A 316 41.14 18.25 8.15
CA ALA A 316 39.88 17.54 8.01
C ALA A 316 38.97 18.20 6.96
N SER A 317 38.09 17.41 6.36
CA SER A 317 37.03 17.94 5.50
C SER A 317 36.01 18.73 6.32
N PRO A 318 35.44 19.83 5.80
CA PRO A 318 34.32 20.51 6.45
C PRO A 318 33.07 19.63 6.56
N PHE A 319 33.04 18.51 5.83
CA PHE A 319 31.96 17.53 5.85
C PHE A 319 32.24 16.34 6.78
N LEU A 320 33.35 16.33 7.52
CA LEU A 320 33.72 15.22 8.41
C LEU A 320 32.55 14.83 9.33
N GLY A 321 32.23 13.53 9.38
CA GLY A 321 31.14 13.01 10.19
C GLY A 321 29.73 13.26 9.66
N SER A 322 29.59 13.91 8.50
CA SER A 322 28.31 14.07 7.81
C SER A 322 27.92 12.80 7.02
N PHE A 323 26.61 12.61 6.86
CA PHE A 323 26.04 11.55 6.03
C PHE A 323 25.62 12.10 4.69
N SER A 324 25.96 11.39 3.61
CA SER A 324 25.54 11.74 2.25
C SER A 324 24.89 10.54 1.55
N GLU A 325 23.87 10.83 0.76
CA GLU A 325 23.22 9.89 -0.16
C GLU A 325 24.02 9.86 -1.45
N ILE A 326 24.56 8.69 -1.79
CA ILE A 326 25.33 8.52 -3.02
C ILE A 326 24.71 7.35 -3.76
N SER A 327 24.35 7.56 -5.03
CA SER A 327 23.66 6.54 -5.83
C SER A 327 24.53 5.32 -6.15
N ALA A 328 25.85 5.44 -5.99
CA ALA A 328 26.80 4.36 -6.23
C ALA A 328 26.91 3.44 -5.00
N SER A 329 27.07 2.14 -5.22
CA SER A 329 27.26 1.15 -4.16
C SER A 329 28.67 1.15 -3.55
N THR A 330 29.63 1.84 -4.17
CA THR A 330 31.00 1.96 -3.69
C THR A 330 31.26 3.36 -3.18
N SER A 331 31.92 3.48 -2.04
CA SER A 331 32.23 4.78 -1.44
C SER A 331 33.23 5.55 -2.30
N PRO A 332 32.97 6.85 -2.60
CA PRO A 332 33.98 7.71 -3.18
C PRO A 332 35.19 7.89 -2.24
N PRO A 333 36.34 8.33 -2.76
CA PRO A 333 37.48 8.67 -1.92
C PRO A 333 37.11 9.69 -0.84
N GLY A 334 37.56 9.47 0.40
CA GLY A 334 37.21 10.31 1.55
C GLY A 334 35.90 9.95 2.25
N TRP A 335 35.23 8.89 1.79
CA TRP A 335 33.98 8.41 2.36
C TRP A 335 34.06 6.91 2.65
N VAL A 336 33.32 6.48 3.67
CA VAL A 336 33.11 5.07 4.00
C VAL A 336 31.63 4.76 4.03
N LEU A 337 31.26 3.51 3.75
CA LEU A 337 29.87 3.08 3.88
C LEU A 337 29.49 3.08 5.36
N ILE A 338 28.26 3.50 5.67
CA ILE A 338 27.73 3.39 7.04
C ILE A 338 27.70 1.92 7.50
N GLY A 339 27.85 1.71 8.82
CA GLY A 339 27.91 0.38 9.42
C GLY A 339 29.24 -0.36 9.24
N ALA A 340 30.31 0.31 8.76
CA ALA A 340 31.67 -0.24 8.81
C ALA A 340 32.07 -0.59 10.25
N THR A 341 32.63 -1.79 10.46
CA THR A 341 32.82 -2.35 11.81
C THR A 341 34.25 -2.33 12.33
N ASN A 342 35.27 -2.20 11.47
CA ASN A 342 36.67 -2.37 11.84
C ASN A 342 37.54 -1.25 11.25
N LEU A 343 37.11 0.01 11.39
CA LEU A 343 37.93 1.14 10.96
C LEU A 343 39.08 1.36 11.94
N SER A 344 40.30 1.49 11.44
CA SER A 344 41.47 1.76 12.29
C SER A 344 41.38 3.17 12.89
N GLN A 345 41.55 3.28 14.22
CA GLN A 345 41.58 4.57 14.91
C GLN A 345 42.76 5.45 14.49
N SER A 346 43.87 4.85 14.02
CA SER A 346 45.04 5.60 13.54
C SER A 346 44.88 6.06 12.09
N THR A 347 44.31 5.22 11.23
CA THR A 347 44.07 5.55 9.81
C THR A 347 42.95 6.58 9.66
N PHE A 348 41.90 6.47 10.48
CA PHE A 348 40.75 7.38 10.48
C PHE A 348 40.75 8.25 11.75
N SER A 349 41.91 8.82 12.08
CA SER A 349 42.13 9.59 13.31
C SER A 349 41.26 10.83 13.41
N ALA A 350 41.02 11.53 12.29
CA ALA A 350 40.12 12.69 12.22
C ALA A 350 38.69 12.29 12.62
N LEU A 351 38.14 11.25 11.99
CA LEU A 351 36.77 10.76 12.26
C LEU A 351 36.61 10.22 13.69
N TRP A 352 37.61 9.48 14.18
CA TRP A 352 37.61 8.95 15.54
C TRP A 352 37.58 10.09 16.58
N ASN A 353 38.42 11.11 16.41
CA ASN A 353 38.47 12.24 17.33
C ASN A 353 37.28 13.19 17.17
N TYR A 354 36.71 13.32 15.97
CA TYR A 354 35.42 13.98 15.76
C TYR A 354 34.32 13.32 16.61
N ALA A 355 34.23 11.98 16.57
CA ALA A 355 33.24 11.26 17.35
C ALA A 355 33.43 11.43 18.88
N ARG A 356 34.69 11.47 19.36
CA ARG A 356 35.02 11.77 20.76
C ARG A 356 34.62 13.20 21.13
N HIS A 357 35.05 14.16 20.33
CA HIS A 357 34.83 15.59 20.57
C HIS A 357 33.34 15.92 20.72
N HIS A 358 32.48 15.28 19.94
CA HIS A 358 31.03 15.50 19.96
C HIS A 358 30.23 14.52 20.84
N LEU A 359 30.88 13.73 21.70
CA LEU A 359 30.22 12.75 22.59
C LEU A 359 29.33 11.76 21.82
N LEU A 360 29.81 11.28 20.66
CA LEU A 360 29.10 10.35 19.77
C LEU A 360 29.53 8.89 19.95
N LEU A 361 30.48 8.62 20.86
CA LEU A 361 30.98 7.28 21.13
C LEU A 361 30.22 6.58 22.25
N GLU A 362 30.01 5.28 22.05
CA GLU A 362 29.46 4.37 23.05
C GLU A 362 30.34 3.10 23.13
N SER A 363 30.27 2.38 24.24
CA SER A 363 30.92 1.07 24.35
C SER A 363 30.25 0.06 23.41
N LEU A 364 30.99 -0.93 22.93
CA LEU A 364 30.45 -1.99 22.07
C LEU A 364 29.23 -2.70 22.68
N ASN A 365 29.19 -2.85 24.01
CA ASN A 365 28.09 -3.49 24.73
C ASN A 365 26.79 -2.66 24.77
N THR A 366 26.89 -1.34 24.57
CA THR A 366 25.73 -0.42 24.55
C THR A 366 25.30 -0.06 23.12
N TRP A 367 26.24 -0.19 22.18
CA TRP A 367 26.02 0.13 20.79
C TRP A 367 24.95 -0.77 20.17
N SER A 368 24.12 -0.17 19.33
CA SER A 368 23.04 -0.84 18.60
C SER A 368 22.84 -0.18 17.25
N VAL A 369 22.39 -0.97 16.27
CA VAL A 369 21.98 -0.49 14.95
C VAL A 369 20.80 0.50 15.11
N GLY A 370 20.71 1.48 14.21
CA GLY A 370 19.68 2.51 14.18
C GLY A 370 20.03 3.78 14.96
N LYS A 371 21.10 3.75 15.77
CA LYS A 371 21.60 4.94 16.49
C LYS A 371 22.67 5.67 15.69
N VAL A 372 22.68 7.00 15.79
CA VAL A 372 23.76 7.84 15.26
C VAL A 372 24.93 7.87 16.25
N ARG A 373 25.53 6.70 16.49
CA ARG A 373 26.60 6.47 17.47
C ARG A 373 27.71 5.61 16.91
N PHE A 374 28.95 5.95 17.28
CA PHE A 374 30.14 5.17 17.00
C PHE A 374 30.36 4.18 18.15
N ALA A 375 31.05 3.06 17.88
CA ALA A 375 31.41 2.09 18.91
C ALA A 375 32.93 1.93 18.97
N ASP A 376 33.50 1.97 20.16
CA ASP A 376 34.88 1.50 20.38
C ASP A 376 34.90 -0.03 20.47
N ASN A 377 35.68 -0.70 19.63
CA ASN A 377 35.85 -2.16 19.71
C ASN A 377 36.85 -2.58 20.81
N GLY A 378 37.64 -1.64 21.33
CA GLY A 378 38.65 -1.90 22.36
C GLY A 378 39.95 -2.55 21.85
N ASP A 379 40.10 -2.69 20.54
CA ASP A 379 41.25 -3.32 19.87
C ASP A 379 42.04 -2.34 18.97
N GLY A 380 41.80 -1.03 19.13
CA GLY A 380 42.35 0.01 18.26
C GLY A 380 41.56 0.24 16.97
N THR A 381 40.40 -0.42 16.82
CA THR A 381 39.43 -0.15 15.75
C THR A 381 38.10 0.35 16.30
N PHE A 382 37.23 0.85 15.42
CA PHE A 382 35.91 1.36 15.79
C PHE A 382 34.85 1.09 14.71
N ARG A 383 33.59 1.22 15.13
CA ARG A 383 32.40 1.09 14.28
C ARG A 383 31.80 2.45 13.97
N THR A 384 31.38 2.63 12.72
CA THR A 384 30.56 3.78 12.32
C THR A 384 29.09 3.58 12.71
N PRO A 385 28.30 4.67 12.81
CA PRO A 385 26.86 4.57 12.90
C PRO A 385 26.29 3.65 11.82
N ASN A 386 25.43 2.70 12.22
CA ASN A 386 24.75 1.81 11.29
C ASN A 386 23.27 2.18 11.24
N LEU A 387 22.84 2.79 10.14
CA LEU A 387 21.46 3.19 9.88
C LEU A 387 20.81 2.35 8.76
N GLN A 388 21.44 1.24 8.36
CA GLN A 388 20.92 0.37 7.31
C GLN A 388 19.57 -0.23 7.73
N GLY A 389 18.56 -0.12 6.87
CA GLY A 389 17.19 -0.57 7.15
C GLY A 389 16.35 0.39 7.99
N TYR A 390 16.90 1.54 8.41
CA TYR A 390 16.15 2.54 9.18
C TYR A 390 15.74 3.73 8.32
N PHE A 391 14.51 4.20 8.51
CA PHE A 391 14.10 5.50 8.01
C PHE A 391 14.68 6.62 8.86
N ARG A 392 15.12 7.68 8.21
CA ARG A 392 15.64 8.88 8.88
C ARG A 392 14.51 9.88 9.09
N ARG A 393 14.54 10.55 10.23
CA ARG A 393 13.64 11.64 10.58
C ARG A 393 14.46 12.87 11.01
N THR A 394 13.89 14.04 10.81
CA THR A 394 14.51 15.30 11.25
C THR A 394 14.40 15.45 12.77
N TRP A 395 15.46 15.98 13.38
CA TRP A 395 15.50 16.39 14.78
C TRP A 395 15.85 17.90 14.85
N PRO A 396 15.29 18.69 15.79
CA PRO A 396 14.35 18.31 16.85
C PRO A 396 12.93 18.00 16.32
N GLY A 397 12.19 17.15 17.06
CA GLY A 397 10.86 16.68 16.66
C GLY A 397 9.71 17.71 16.78
N GLY A 398 10.00 18.91 17.29
CA GLY A 398 9.02 19.98 17.47
C GLY A 398 7.82 19.54 18.32
N GLY A 399 6.62 20.06 17.99
CA GLY A 399 5.37 19.71 18.67
C GLY A 399 4.73 18.39 18.23
N VAL A 400 5.22 17.77 17.14
CA VAL A 400 4.64 16.54 16.58
C VAL A 400 5.19 15.28 17.26
N ASP A 401 6.48 15.27 17.61
CA ASP A 401 7.13 14.18 18.37
C ASP A 401 8.06 14.77 19.44
N PRO A 402 7.48 15.37 20.50
CA PRO A 402 8.25 16.00 21.57
C PRO A 402 8.98 14.96 22.44
N GLY A 403 10.08 15.37 23.07
CA GLY A 403 10.78 14.54 24.07
C GLY A 403 11.78 13.53 23.50
N ARG A 404 12.08 13.57 22.19
CA ARG A 404 13.10 12.70 21.58
C ARG A 404 14.50 13.30 21.62
N SER A 405 15.48 12.45 21.91
CA SER A 405 16.91 12.79 21.84
C SER A 405 17.44 12.65 20.41
N ALA A 406 18.41 13.50 20.04
CA ALA A 406 19.11 13.40 18.76
C ALA A 406 19.77 12.01 18.62
N GLY A 407 19.66 11.41 17.43
CA GLY A 407 20.23 10.09 17.14
C GLY A 407 19.52 8.90 17.81
N SER A 408 18.36 9.11 18.43
CA SER A 408 17.55 8.03 19.03
C SER A 408 16.75 7.26 17.98
N VAL A 409 16.68 5.95 18.17
CA VAL A 409 15.86 5.03 17.38
C VAL A 409 14.41 5.03 17.85
N GLN A 410 13.48 4.81 16.93
CA GLN A 410 12.06 4.59 17.21
C GLN A 410 11.64 3.26 16.60
N GLY A 411 10.79 2.51 17.31
CA GLY A 411 10.12 1.34 16.75
C GLY A 411 9.08 1.72 15.69
N ASP A 412 8.66 0.74 14.91
CA ASP A 412 7.53 0.88 14.01
C ASP A 412 6.24 1.16 14.78
N ALA A 413 5.37 1.99 14.20
CA ALA A 413 4.08 2.29 14.75
C ALA A 413 3.08 2.45 13.61
N ILE A 414 1.93 1.80 13.74
CA ILE A 414 0.77 2.01 12.89
C ILE A 414 -0.23 2.91 13.62
N ARG A 415 -1.10 3.57 12.86
CA ARG A 415 -2.31 4.17 13.42
C ARG A 415 -3.25 3.06 13.92
N GLU A 416 -4.17 3.42 14.78
CA GLU A 416 -5.20 2.50 15.25
C GLU A 416 -5.92 1.84 14.07
N ILE A 417 -6.00 0.51 14.10
CA ILE A 417 -6.83 -0.27 13.18
C ILE A 417 -8.01 -0.78 13.99
N TYR A 418 -9.20 -0.29 13.66
CA TYR A 418 -10.41 -0.56 14.40
C TYR A 418 -11.33 -1.57 13.69
N GLY A 419 -12.06 -2.35 14.50
CA GLY A 419 -13.21 -3.13 14.07
C GLY A 419 -14.05 -3.49 15.30
N SER A 420 -15.32 -3.81 15.07
CA SER A 420 -16.25 -4.21 16.13
C SER A 420 -16.80 -5.60 15.91
N MET A 421 -17.09 -6.32 17.00
CA MET A 421 -17.83 -7.57 16.98
C MET A 421 -19.00 -7.48 17.96
N GLY A 422 -20.15 -8.03 17.57
CA GLY A 422 -21.33 -8.16 18.43
C GLY A 422 -21.50 -9.60 18.91
N VAL A 423 -21.59 -9.78 20.23
CA VAL A 423 -21.94 -11.06 20.88
C VAL A 423 -23.29 -10.89 21.56
N GLY A 424 -24.23 -11.80 21.30
CA GLY A 424 -25.60 -11.68 21.80
C GLY A 424 -26.29 -13.03 21.92
N ASP A 425 -27.32 -13.03 22.77
CA ASP A 425 -28.19 -14.19 22.98
C ASP A 425 -29.49 -13.97 22.18
N GLY A 426 -29.67 -14.74 21.12
CA GLY A 426 -30.97 -14.88 20.48
C GLY A 426 -31.79 -15.95 21.21
N ASN A 427 -33.12 -15.81 21.25
CA ASN A 427 -34.09 -16.70 21.94
C ASN A 427 -33.99 -18.22 21.65
N SER A 428 -33.05 -18.68 20.82
CA SER A 428 -32.84 -20.09 20.51
C SER A 428 -31.36 -20.52 20.44
N ASN A 429 -30.40 -19.62 20.68
CA ASN A 429 -28.97 -19.92 20.61
C ASN A 429 -28.17 -18.98 21.54
N PRO A 430 -27.68 -19.46 22.70
CA PRO A 430 -26.77 -18.65 23.51
C PRO A 430 -25.43 -18.44 22.77
N SER A 431 -24.88 -17.23 22.91
CA SER A 431 -23.46 -16.89 22.62
C SER A 431 -23.01 -16.87 21.14
N ALA A 432 -23.74 -16.21 20.23
CA ALA A 432 -23.35 -16.11 18.81
C ALA A 432 -22.66 -14.79 18.46
N PHE A 433 -21.56 -14.84 17.70
CA PHE A 433 -21.07 -13.66 16.96
C PHE A 433 -22.10 -13.36 15.85
N TYR A 434 -22.92 -12.32 16.04
CA TYR A 434 -24.02 -11.97 15.12
C TYR A 434 -23.67 -10.76 14.25
N HIS A 435 -22.57 -10.07 14.57
CA HIS A 435 -22.11 -8.88 13.89
C HIS A 435 -20.58 -8.83 13.90
N ALA A 436 -19.98 -8.47 12.77
CA ALA A 436 -18.56 -8.16 12.66
C ALA A 436 -18.36 -7.08 11.60
N ASP A 437 -17.50 -6.11 11.90
CA ASP A 437 -17.17 -4.99 11.03
C ASP A 437 -15.67 -4.66 11.08
N GLY A 438 -15.19 -3.97 10.05
CA GLY A 438 -13.78 -3.61 9.88
C GLY A 438 -12.88 -4.82 9.70
N VAL A 439 -11.88 -4.96 10.58
CA VAL A 439 -10.93 -6.09 10.59
C VAL A 439 -11.56 -7.44 10.91
N PHE A 440 -12.76 -7.44 11.49
CA PHE A 440 -13.43 -8.68 11.89
C PHE A 440 -14.37 -9.19 10.81
N SER A 441 -14.49 -10.51 10.72
CA SER A 441 -15.51 -11.21 9.94
C SER A 441 -15.90 -12.50 10.64
N THR A 442 -17.15 -12.94 10.49
CA THR A 442 -17.65 -14.18 11.09
C THR A 442 -17.82 -15.26 10.03
N VAL A 443 -17.41 -16.49 10.33
CA VAL A 443 -17.75 -17.66 9.54
C VAL A 443 -18.55 -18.61 10.42
N GLN A 444 -19.70 -19.07 9.90
CA GLN A 444 -20.59 -20.00 10.58
C GLN A 444 -20.47 -21.37 9.92
N GLU A 445 -19.89 -22.35 10.64
CA GLU A 445 -20.02 -23.77 10.29
C GLU A 445 -21.21 -24.36 11.07
N TYR A 446 -22.15 -24.97 10.35
CA TYR A 446 -23.32 -25.62 10.94
C TYR A 446 -23.01 -27.09 11.27
N LEU A 447 -22.98 -27.44 12.55
CA LEU A 447 -23.14 -28.82 13.02
C LEU A 447 -24.52 -28.96 13.70
N TRP A 448 -25.25 -30.01 13.35
CA TRP A 448 -26.66 -30.18 13.68
C TRP A 448 -26.89 -30.46 15.18
N TYR A 449 -27.94 -29.84 15.75
CA TYR A 449 -28.31 -29.95 17.16
C TYR A 449 -29.16 -31.21 17.41
N GLY A 450 -28.80 -32.00 18.43
CA GLY A 450 -29.64 -33.04 19.03
C GLY A 450 -30.21 -32.57 20.37
N ASN A 451 -31.49 -32.82 20.63
CA ASN A 451 -32.22 -32.34 21.81
C ASN A 451 -31.68 -32.93 23.13
N ARG A 452 -31.73 -32.14 24.21
CA ARG A 452 -31.17 -32.44 25.54
C ARG A 452 -32.03 -33.44 26.31
N SER A 453 -31.64 -34.71 26.29
CA SER A 453 -32.05 -35.73 27.27
C SER A 453 -30.99 -36.83 27.39
N SER A 454 -29.75 -36.45 27.70
CA SER A 454 -28.67 -37.28 28.26
C SER A 454 -27.36 -36.48 28.21
N GLY A 455 -26.48 -36.62 29.21
CA GLY A 455 -25.32 -35.76 29.46
C GLY A 455 -24.23 -35.78 28.38
N SER A 456 -24.45 -35.08 27.26
CA SER A 456 -23.48 -34.91 26.18
C SER A 456 -23.18 -33.42 25.97
N HIS A 457 -21.88 -33.08 25.93
CA HIS A 457 -21.39 -31.73 25.72
C HIS A 457 -21.34 -31.44 24.21
N ILE A 458 -21.85 -30.29 23.77
CA ILE A 458 -21.78 -29.84 22.38
C ILE A 458 -20.82 -28.65 22.31
N THR A 459 -19.77 -28.75 21.50
CA THR A 459 -18.86 -27.66 21.17
C THR A 459 -19.27 -27.02 19.84
N ASN A 460 -19.78 -25.79 19.87
CA ASN A 460 -19.99 -24.98 18.66
C ASN A 460 -18.71 -24.16 18.40
N SER A 461 -17.98 -24.47 17.33
CA SER A 461 -16.84 -23.64 16.90
C SER A 461 -17.35 -22.49 16.04
N ARG A 462 -17.54 -21.31 16.65
CA ARG A 462 -17.82 -20.06 15.92
C ARG A 462 -16.51 -19.34 15.71
N TYR A 463 -16.05 -19.24 14.46
CA TYR A 463 -14.80 -18.57 14.14
C TYR A 463 -15.05 -17.09 13.86
N LEU A 464 -14.35 -16.26 14.64
CA LEU A 464 -14.15 -14.85 14.33
C LEU A 464 -12.79 -14.74 13.67
N ASN A 465 -12.78 -14.30 12.42
CA ASN A 465 -11.56 -14.07 11.69
C ASN A 465 -11.16 -12.61 11.83
N PHE A 466 -9.92 -12.39 12.27
CA PHE A 466 -9.27 -11.09 12.21
C PHE A 466 -8.38 -11.05 10.96
N HIS A 467 -8.65 -10.10 10.07
CA HIS A 467 -7.84 -9.85 8.90
C HIS A 467 -7.60 -8.34 8.76
N ALA A 468 -6.44 -7.86 9.21
CA ALA A 468 -6.03 -6.47 9.02
C ALA A 468 -6.04 -6.04 7.54
N SER A 469 -5.80 -6.99 6.62
CA SER A 469 -5.86 -6.82 5.17
C SER A 469 -7.19 -6.28 4.63
N ARG A 470 -8.27 -6.39 5.42
CA ARG A 470 -9.61 -5.90 5.03
C ARG A 470 -9.68 -4.37 4.99
N VAL A 471 -8.86 -3.68 5.78
CA VAL A 471 -8.89 -2.21 5.93
C VAL A 471 -7.52 -1.57 5.80
N HIS A 472 -6.43 -2.35 5.79
CA HIS A 472 -5.07 -1.86 5.66
C HIS A 472 -4.19 -2.87 4.90
N PRO A 473 -3.30 -2.44 3.98
CA PRO A 473 -2.32 -3.35 3.37
C PRO A 473 -1.45 -4.05 4.41
N VAL A 474 -1.15 -5.33 4.21
CA VAL A 474 -0.37 -6.15 5.14
C VAL A 474 0.91 -6.68 4.49
N ALA A 475 1.97 -6.75 5.28
CA ALA A 475 3.25 -7.34 4.95
C ALA A 475 3.93 -7.81 6.25
N SER A 476 5.08 -8.49 6.16
CA SER A 476 5.89 -8.86 7.33
C SER A 476 6.55 -7.66 8.02
N GLU A 477 6.55 -6.49 7.39
CA GLU A 477 7.15 -5.25 7.86
C GLU A 477 6.25 -4.06 7.49
N VAL A 478 6.03 -3.14 8.43
CA VAL A 478 5.30 -1.90 8.18
C VAL A 478 6.25 -0.89 7.52
N ARG A 479 6.01 -0.59 6.25
CA ARG A 479 6.79 0.41 5.52
C ARG A 479 5.96 1.12 4.45
N PRO A 480 6.16 2.43 4.25
CA PRO A 480 5.72 3.07 3.02
C PRO A 480 6.54 2.53 1.84
N HIS A 481 6.08 2.79 0.62
CA HIS A 481 6.90 2.60 -0.57
C HIS A 481 8.23 3.35 -0.41
N ASN A 482 9.34 2.64 -0.63
CA ASN A 482 10.67 3.17 -0.45
C ASN A 482 11.67 2.51 -1.40
N THR A 483 12.83 3.13 -1.56
CA THR A 483 13.95 2.61 -2.34
C THR A 483 15.21 2.70 -1.49
N ALA A 484 15.99 1.61 -1.47
CA ALA A 484 17.24 1.57 -0.74
C ALA A 484 18.31 2.37 -1.49
N ILE A 485 18.82 3.43 -0.86
CA ILE A 485 19.92 4.26 -1.37
C ILE A 485 21.12 4.09 -0.43
N PRO A 486 22.33 3.82 -0.95
CA PRO A 486 23.54 3.76 -0.14
C PRO A 486 23.83 5.07 0.58
N TYR A 487 24.20 4.94 1.85
CA TYR A 487 24.64 6.05 2.68
C TYR A 487 26.11 5.94 3.00
N HIS A 488 26.77 7.07 2.89
CA HIS A 488 28.19 7.18 3.14
C HIS A 488 28.44 8.23 4.21
N LEU A 489 29.49 7.98 5.00
CA LEU A 489 29.96 8.85 6.06
C LEU A 489 31.30 9.45 5.61
N CYS A 490 31.43 10.77 5.65
CA CYS A 490 32.70 11.43 5.38
C CYS A 490 33.68 11.10 6.51
N CYS A 491 34.87 10.63 6.17
CA CYS A 491 35.83 10.07 7.12
C CYS A 491 37.19 10.77 7.15
N ILE A 492 37.34 11.84 6.39
CA ILE A 492 38.61 12.55 6.17
C ILE A 492 38.61 13.95 6.75
#